data_AF-A0A8T3PAS8-F1
#
_entry.id   AF-A0A8T3PAS8-F1
#
_cell.length_a   1.000
_cell.length_b   1.000
_cell.length_c   1.000
_cell.angle_alpha   90.00
_cell.angle_beta   90.00
_cell.angle_gamma   90.00
#
_symmetry.space_group_name_H-M   'P 1'
#
loop_
_entity.id
_entity.type
_entity.pdbx_description
1 polymer ?
#
loop_
_entity_poly.entity_id
_entity_poly.type
_entity_poly.pdbx_seq_one_letter_code
_entity_poly.pdbx_strand_id
1 'polypeptide(L)'
;MSVPAGVAGREDETPDAGPWRPAGHWTPGGPPGTVTVVGLGKIGLPLAAQYAQAGWHVIGVDVAPAVVEGLNAGRSHVAEEPGLSELVARSHAEGRLEATL
;
A
#
# COMPACT_ATOMS: atom_id res chain seq x y z
N MET A 1 -6.75 -18.02 38.00
CA MET A 1 -5.74 -16.95 37.82
C MET A 1 -6.28 -16.00 36.77
N SER A 2 -6.57 -14.76 37.17
CA SER A 2 -7.22 -13.74 36.34
C SER A 2 -6.15 -12.84 35.71
N VAL A 3 -6.32 -12.48 34.44
CA VAL A 3 -5.44 -11.54 33.73
C VAL A 3 -5.74 -10.12 34.23
N PRO A 4 -4.75 -9.26 34.52
CA PRO A 4 -5.04 -7.92 35.02
C PRO A 4 -5.52 -7.01 33.89
N ALA A 5 -6.50 -6.17 34.24
CA ALA A 5 -7.01 -5.10 33.41
C ALA A 5 -6.06 -3.88 33.45
N GLY A 6 -5.85 -3.26 32.30
CA GLY A 6 -5.36 -1.88 32.19
C GLY A 6 -3.93 -1.71 31.69
N VAL A 7 -3.79 -1.60 30.36
CA VAL A 7 -2.90 -0.57 29.80
C VAL A 7 -3.79 0.43 29.07
N ALA A 8 -4.11 1.51 29.79
CA ALA A 8 -4.83 2.65 29.24
C ALA A 8 -3.99 3.32 28.16
N GLY A 9 -4.66 3.79 27.11
CA GLY A 9 -4.07 4.25 25.87
C GLY A 9 -3.03 5.37 26.03
N ARG A 10 -2.07 5.36 25.11
CA ARG A 10 -1.51 6.59 24.54
C ARG A 10 -2.01 6.69 23.11
N GLU A 11 -3.21 7.25 22.98
CA GLU A 11 -3.66 7.89 21.75
C GLU A 11 -2.89 9.22 21.69
N ASP A 12 -1.66 9.18 21.19
CA ASP A 12 -0.79 10.34 21.06
C ASP A 12 -0.42 10.47 19.57
N GLU A 13 -1.23 11.32 18.92
CA GLU A 13 -0.99 11.98 17.64
C GLU A 13 -0.55 11.09 16.47
N THR A 14 -1.52 10.39 15.88
CA THR A 14 -1.38 10.00 14.47
C THR A 14 -1.44 11.29 13.66
N PRO A 15 -0.37 11.69 12.95
CA PRO A 15 -0.45 12.85 12.05
C PRO A 15 -1.61 12.64 11.09
N ASP A 16 -2.33 13.72 10.75
CA ASP A 16 -3.48 13.69 9.83
C ASP A 16 -3.12 12.87 8.59
N ALA A 17 -3.61 11.62 8.54
CA ALA A 17 -3.21 10.60 7.59
C ALA A 17 -3.88 10.84 6.23
N GLY A 18 -4.02 12.10 5.81
CA GLY A 18 -4.73 12.48 4.60
C GLY A 18 -6.08 11.75 4.46
N PRO A 19 -6.52 11.43 3.23
CA PRO A 19 -7.78 10.70 3.01
C PRO A 19 -7.73 9.22 3.46
N TRP A 20 -6.58 8.73 3.94
CA TRP A 20 -6.35 7.33 4.26
C TRP A 20 -6.82 7.01 5.67
N ARG A 21 -8.08 6.59 5.78
CA ARG A 21 -8.54 5.95 7.01
C ARG A 21 -7.75 4.66 7.20
N PRO A 22 -7.11 4.43 8.37
CA PRO A 22 -6.60 3.11 8.69
C PRO A 22 -7.76 2.14 8.52
N ALA A 23 -7.63 1.18 7.61
CA ALA A 23 -8.47 -0.01 7.67
C ALA A 23 -8.38 -0.51 9.12
N GLY A 24 -9.50 -0.92 9.72
CA GLY A 24 -9.49 -1.48 11.07
C GLY A 24 -8.42 -2.58 11.19
N HIS A 25 -8.01 -2.90 12.41
CA HIS A 25 -6.97 -3.92 12.65
C HIS A 25 -7.14 -5.13 11.72
N TRP A 26 -6.11 -5.45 10.93
CA TRP A 26 -6.18 -6.59 10.04
C TRP A 26 -6.29 -7.87 10.87
N THR A 27 -7.20 -8.76 10.49
CA THR A 27 -7.39 -10.07 11.12
C THR A 27 -7.08 -11.18 10.12
N PRO A 28 -6.42 -12.28 10.55
CA PRO A 28 -6.26 -13.46 9.71
C PRO A 28 -7.63 -13.96 9.21
N GLY A 29 -7.81 -14.06 7.89
CA GLY A 29 -9.07 -14.46 7.25
C GLY A 29 -10.12 -13.36 7.08
N GLY A 30 -9.82 -12.13 7.51
CA GLY A 30 -10.65 -10.95 7.26
C GLY A 30 -10.54 -10.42 5.82
N PRO A 31 -11.33 -9.38 5.48
CA PRO A 31 -11.23 -8.73 4.17
C PRO A 31 -9.85 -8.06 3.97
N PRO A 32 -9.46 -7.78 2.72
CA PRO A 32 -8.24 -7.02 2.43
C PRO A 32 -8.21 -5.67 3.18
N GLY A 33 -7.03 -5.32 3.69
CA GLY A 33 -6.79 -4.05 4.39
C GLY A 33 -5.88 -3.12 3.60
N THR A 34 -5.14 -2.28 4.32
CA THR A 34 -4.10 -1.40 3.75
C THR A 34 -2.72 -2.00 4.00
N VAL A 35 -1.85 -1.93 3.00
CA VAL A 35 -0.44 -2.33 3.10
C VAL A 35 0.47 -1.25 2.52
N THR A 36 1.62 -1.05 3.15
CA THR A 36 2.67 -0.15 2.65
C THR A 36 3.83 -0.98 2.10
N VAL A 37 4.29 -0.66 0.89
CA VAL A 37 5.47 -1.28 0.28
C VAL A 37 6.55 -0.22 0.11
N VAL A 38 7.67 -0.38 0.81
CA VAL A 38 8.80 0.57 0.79
C VAL A 38 9.87 0.09 -0.19
N GLY A 39 10.17 0.94 -1.18
CA GLY A 39 10.99 0.65 -2.35
C GLY A 39 10.17 -0.01 -3.46
N LEU A 40 10.02 0.66 -4.60
CA LEU A 40 9.19 0.25 -5.74
C LEU A 40 10.04 -0.12 -6.96
N GLY A 41 11.25 -0.65 -6.71
CA GLY A 41 12.11 -1.21 -7.74
C GLY A 41 11.60 -2.56 -8.29
N LYS A 42 12.51 -3.32 -8.89
CA LYS A 42 12.22 -4.59 -9.57
C LYS A 42 11.48 -5.64 -8.72
N ILE A 43 11.61 -5.61 -7.40
CA ILE A 43 10.93 -6.55 -6.50
C ILE A 43 9.69 -5.91 -5.85
N GLY A 44 9.83 -4.68 -5.36
CA GLY A 44 8.76 -4.03 -4.62
C GLY A 44 7.56 -3.67 -5.48
N LEU A 45 7.75 -3.23 -6.73
CA LEU A 45 6.62 -2.90 -7.60
C LEU A 45 5.78 -4.13 -7.98
N PRO A 46 6.37 -5.27 -8.41
CA PRO A 46 5.59 -6.51 -8.57
C PRO A 46 4.84 -6.93 -7.32
N LEU A 47 5.48 -6.84 -6.14
CA LEU A 47 4.83 -7.17 -4.86
C LEU A 47 3.63 -6.26 -4.57
N ALA A 48 3.81 -4.94 -4.72
CA ALA A 48 2.75 -3.96 -4.57
C ALA A 48 1.58 -4.24 -5.52
N ALA A 49 1.89 -4.53 -6.78
CA ALA A 49 0.89 -4.84 -7.80
C ALA A 49 0.10 -6.13 -7.49
N GLN A 50 0.76 -7.15 -6.92
CA GLN A 50 0.10 -8.39 -6.47
C GLN A 50 -0.84 -8.16 -5.28
N TYR A 51 -0.44 -7.35 -4.29
CA TYR A 51 -1.33 -6.97 -3.19
C TYR A 51 -2.57 -6.22 -3.69
N ALA A 52 -2.38 -5.25 -4.59
CA ALA A 52 -3.49 -4.53 -5.20
C ALA A 52 -4.43 -5.48 -5.96
N GLN A 53 -3.88 -6.42 -6.74
CA GLN A 53 -4.66 -7.47 -7.42
C GLN A 53 -5.51 -8.27 -6.44
N ALA A 54 -4.95 -8.63 -5.29
CA ALA A 54 -5.61 -9.38 -4.23
C ALA A 54 -6.66 -8.56 -3.45
N GLY A 55 -6.89 -7.29 -3.79
CA GLY A 55 -7.92 -6.45 -3.18
C GLY A 55 -7.42 -5.50 -2.10
N TRP A 56 -6.13 -5.49 -1.80
CA TRP A 56 -5.57 -4.59 -0.80
C TRP A 56 -5.48 -3.16 -1.33
N HIS A 57 -5.60 -2.20 -0.42
CA HIS A 57 -5.18 -0.84 -0.69
C HIS A 57 -3.68 -0.72 -0.46
N VAL A 58 -2.92 -0.32 -1.49
CA VAL A 58 -1.46 -0.30 -1.47
C VAL A 58 -0.95 1.13 -1.51
N ILE A 59 -0.19 1.49 -0.48
CA ILE A 59 0.59 2.73 -0.42
C ILE A 59 2.04 2.38 -0.75
N GLY A 60 2.47 2.70 -1.96
CA GLY A 60 3.88 2.58 -2.36
C GLY A 60 4.70 3.74 -1.80
N VAL A 61 5.90 3.46 -1.31
CA VAL A 61 6.85 4.49 -0.87
C VAL A 61 8.13 4.31 -1.67
N ASP A 62 8.59 5.35 -2.36
CA ASP A 62 9.88 5.32 -3.05
C ASP A 62 10.56 6.69 -3.00
N VAL A 63 11.88 6.69 -2.82
CA VAL A 63 12.70 7.90 -2.71
C VAL A 63 12.84 8.64 -4.05
N ALA A 64 12.56 7.99 -5.18
CA ALA A 64 12.66 8.58 -6.51
C ALA A 64 11.34 9.24 -6.94
N PRO A 65 11.26 10.58 -7.06
CA PRO A 65 10.01 11.26 -7.43
C PRO A 65 9.45 10.80 -8.78
N ALA A 66 10.32 10.49 -9.75
CA ALA A 66 9.90 9.99 -11.06
C ALA A 66 9.19 8.63 -10.99
N VAL A 67 9.54 7.78 -10.01
CA VAL A 67 8.85 6.51 -9.75
C VAL A 67 7.45 6.81 -9.22
N VAL A 68 7.36 7.65 -8.19
CA VAL A 68 6.12 8.06 -7.56
C VAL A 68 5.15 8.68 -8.58
N GLU A 69 5.60 9.65 -9.36
CA GLU A 69 4.81 10.32 -10.40
C GLU A 69 4.35 9.36 -11.51
N GLY A 70 5.23 8.42 -11.91
CA GLY A 70 4.89 7.40 -12.90
C GLY A 70 3.75 6.51 -12.41
N LEU A 71 3.86 6.00 -11.19
CA LEU A 71 2.87 5.10 -10.59
C LEU A 71 1.54 5.80 -10.29
N ASN A 72 1.56 7.04 -9.81
CA ASN A 72 0.37 7.89 -9.64
C ASN A 72 -0.26 8.36 -10.96
N ALA A 73 0.34 8.00 -12.10
CA ALA A 73 -0.25 8.14 -13.42
C ALA A 73 -0.53 6.79 -14.09
N GLY A 74 -0.50 5.70 -13.33
CA GLY A 74 -0.76 4.34 -13.79
C GLY A 74 0.32 3.75 -14.71
N ARG A 75 1.56 4.22 -14.63
CA ARG A 75 2.68 3.77 -15.48
C ARG A 75 3.78 3.08 -14.68
N SER A 76 4.08 1.84 -15.03
CA SER A 76 5.25 1.12 -14.52
C SER A 76 6.55 1.65 -15.12
N HIS A 77 7.59 1.82 -14.30
CA HIS A 77 8.96 2.04 -14.77
C HIS A 77 9.77 0.74 -14.91
N VAL A 78 9.24 -0.40 -14.45
CA VAL A 78 9.85 -1.73 -14.61
C VAL A 78 9.31 -2.32 -15.91
N ALA A 79 10.17 -2.50 -16.90
CA ALA A 79 9.80 -2.95 -18.24
C ALA A 79 10.06 -4.45 -18.45
N GLU A 80 10.93 -5.04 -17.64
CA GLU A 80 11.39 -6.42 -17.83
C GLU A 80 10.42 -7.48 -17.27
N GLU A 81 9.37 -7.07 -16.55
CA GLU A 81 8.39 -7.98 -15.93
C GLU A 81 7.11 -8.08 -16.77
N PRO A 82 6.82 -9.26 -17.38
CA PRO A 82 5.65 -9.45 -18.23
C PRO A 82 4.33 -9.18 -17.50
N GLY A 83 3.45 -8.38 -18.09
CA GLY A 83 2.12 -8.09 -17.56
C GLY A 83 2.08 -7.09 -16.40
N LEU A 84 3.23 -6.63 -15.92
CA LEU A 84 3.30 -5.70 -14.79
C LEU A 84 2.73 -4.32 -15.15
N SER A 85 3.02 -3.82 -16.33
CA SER A 85 2.53 -2.50 -16.79
C SER A 85 1.00 -2.45 -16.81
N GLU A 86 0.36 -3.49 -17.33
CA GLU A 86 -1.10 -3.65 -17.35
C GLU A 86 -1.67 -3.78 -15.93
N LEU A 87 -0.98 -4.51 -15.06
CA LEU A 87 -1.39 -4.68 -13.68
C LEU A 87 -1.32 -3.37 -12.88
N VAL A 88 -0.26 -2.58 -13.07
CA VAL A 88 -0.10 -1.25 -12.46
C VAL A 88 -1.19 -0.31 -12.97
N ALA A 89 -1.41 -0.23 -14.28
CA ALA A 89 -2.42 0.62 -14.87
C ALA A 89 -3.83 0.30 -14.34
N ARG A 90 -4.17 -1.00 -14.26
CA ARG A 90 -5.43 -1.46 -13.68
C ARG A 90 -5.54 -1.11 -12.19
N SER A 91 -4.50 -1.40 -11.39
CA SER A 91 -4.51 -1.16 -9.95
C SER A 91 -4.68 0.33 -9.61
N HIS A 92 -4.04 1.20 -10.38
CA HIS A 92 -4.22 2.65 -10.29
C HIS A 92 -5.65 3.07 -10.68
N ALA A 93 -6.17 2.57 -11.82
CA ALA A 93 -7.52 2.90 -12.27
C ALA A 93 -8.61 2.47 -11.28
N GLU A 94 -8.37 1.40 -10.52
CA GLU A 94 -9.26 0.91 -9.46
C GLU A 94 -9.05 1.62 -8.11
N GLY A 95 -8.12 2.57 -8.02
CA GLY A 95 -7.79 3.27 -6.77
C GLY A 95 -7.17 2.38 -5.70
N ARG A 96 -6.52 1.28 -6.11
CA ARG A 96 -5.89 0.29 -5.20
C ARG A 96 -4.38 0.48 -5.03
N LEU A 97 -3.75 1.26 -5.91
CA LEU A 97 -2.32 1.54 -5.86
C LEU A 97 -2.08 3.03 -6.05
N GLU A 98 -1.37 3.62 -5.10
CA GLU A 98 -0.81 4.96 -5.16
C GLU A 98 0.62 4.94 -4.60
N ALA A 99 1.36 6.03 -4.80
CA ALA A 99 2.73 6.16 -4.35
C ALA A 99 3.00 7.52 -3.68
N THR A 100 3.94 7.53 -2.74
CA THR A 100 4.46 8.72 -2.05
C THR A 100 5.98 8.63 -1.87
N LEU A 101 6.61 9.76 -1.53
CA LEU A 101 8.00 9.84 -1.07
C LEU A 101 8.19 9.18 0.30
#